data_AF-A0A367ZN37-F1
#
_entry.id   AF-A0A367ZN37-F1
#
_cell.length_a   1.000
_cell.length_b   1.000
_cell.length_c   1.000
_cell.angle_alpha   90.00
_cell.angle_beta   90.00
_cell.angle_gamma   90.00
#
_symmetry.space_group_name_H-M   'P 1'
#
loop_
_entity.id
_entity.type
_entity.pdbx_description
1 polymer ?
#
loop_
_entity_poly.entity_id
_entity_poly.type
_entity_poly.pdbx_seq_one_letter_code
_entity_poly.pdbx_strand_id
1 'polypeptide(L)'
;MKTTMQANRRGLGTILFLLVLAALLAGLLYGYGIFCEKYYVALYDAEMVRYIDVPPYARRLDPAVNDLKGQCLLEIGTSQDQVNTFFGAMAKRRGFIFRAKDAEGEIEFEVTPHYLVKGTYKGNQLALRWNPVLSEALRQKYEKVFPGEPLPVATPTKALKR
;
A
#
# COMPACT_ATOMS: atom_id res chain seq x y z
N MET A 1 55.18 -22.48 21.61
CA MET A 1 53.79 -22.26 22.08
C MET A 1 53.24 -20.96 21.46
N LYS A 2 52.84 -20.97 20.19
CA LYS A 2 52.35 -19.77 19.46
C LYS A 2 51.32 -20.18 18.40
N THR A 3 50.11 -20.54 18.80
CA THR A 3 49.03 -20.81 17.83
C THR A 3 47.61 -20.50 18.33
N THR A 4 47.42 -19.90 19.50
CA THR A 4 46.07 -19.65 20.04
C THR A 4 45.54 -18.22 19.90
N MET A 5 46.39 -17.21 19.62
CA MET A 5 45.93 -15.81 19.52
C MET A 5 45.36 -15.39 18.15
N GLN A 6 45.69 -16.08 17.05
CA GLN A 6 45.19 -15.70 15.71
C GLN A 6 43.78 -16.25 15.41
N ALA A 7 43.37 -17.36 16.04
CA ALA A 7 42.03 -17.92 15.87
C ALA A 7 40.94 -17.03 16.49
N ASN A 8 41.20 -16.43 17.65
CA ASN A 8 40.25 -15.53 18.33
C ASN A 8 40.00 -14.22 17.56
N ARG A 9 41.00 -13.67 16.87
CA ARG A 9 40.84 -12.43 16.08
C ARG A 9 40.01 -12.63 14.81
N ARG A 10 40.12 -13.80 14.16
CA ARG A 10 39.30 -14.15 12.99
C ARG A 10 37.83 -14.37 13.36
N GLY A 11 37.56 -15.06 14.47
CA GLY A 11 36.19 -15.25 14.98
C GLY A 11 35.49 -13.94 15.33
N LEU A 12 36.18 -13.02 16.01
CA LEU A 12 35.63 -11.71 16.36
C LEU A 12 35.32 -10.84 15.13
N GLY A 13 36.21 -10.86 14.12
CA GLY A 13 35.98 -10.12 12.88
C GLY A 13 34.76 -10.64 12.10
N THR A 14 34.58 -11.96 12.03
CA THR A 14 33.41 -12.57 11.39
C THR A 14 32.11 -12.25 12.14
N ILE A 15 32.12 -12.31 13.47
CA ILE A 15 30.94 -11.98 14.29
C ILE A 15 30.57 -10.49 14.10
N LEU A 16 31.55 -9.59 14.15
CA LEU A 16 31.29 -8.17 13.94
C LEU A 16 30.74 -7.90 12.53
N PHE A 17 31.28 -8.55 11.51
CA PHE A 17 30.78 -8.45 10.14
C PHE A 17 29.32 -8.92 10.03
N LEU A 18 28.98 -10.06 10.64
CA LEU A 18 27.61 -10.57 10.64
C LEU A 18 26.64 -9.60 11.36
N LEU A 19 27.06 -8.98 12.46
CA LEU A 19 26.25 -7.98 13.16
C LEU A 19 26.00 -6.74 12.29
N VAL A 20 27.04 -6.23 11.61
CA VAL A 20 26.90 -5.08 10.70
C VAL A 20 25.98 -5.44 9.52
N LEU A 21 26.13 -6.63 8.95
CA LEU A 21 25.28 -7.11 7.86
C LEU A 21 23.82 -7.23 8.30
N ALA A 22 23.57 -7.80 9.50
CA ALA A 22 22.23 -7.92 10.06
C ALA A 22 21.60 -6.54 10.30
N ALA A 23 22.37 -5.57 10.82
CA ALA A 23 21.91 -4.20 11.02
C ALA A 23 21.58 -3.49 9.70
N LEU A 24 22.41 -3.66 8.67
CA LEU A 24 22.16 -3.14 7.33
C LEU A 24 20.88 -3.71 6.72
N LEU A 25 20.70 -5.03 6.79
CA LEU A 25 19.49 -5.70 6.29
C LEU A 25 18.24 -5.24 7.05
N ALA A 26 18.30 -5.16 8.37
CA ALA A 26 17.20 -4.66 9.19
C ALA A 26 16.83 -3.21 8.82
N GLY A 27 17.84 -2.34 8.65
CA GLY A 27 17.63 -0.96 8.23
C GLY A 27 16.99 -0.84 6.84
N LEU A 28 17.44 -1.65 5.88
CA LEU A 28 16.87 -1.70 4.53
C LEU A 28 15.42 -2.17 4.55
N LEU A 29 15.10 -3.24 5.29
CA LEU A 29 13.75 -3.77 5.38
C LEU A 29 12.80 -2.77 6.05
N TYR A 30 13.23 -2.13 7.14
CA TYR A 30 12.45 -1.11 7.82
C TYR A 30 12.23 0.13 6.95
N GLY A 31 13.29 0.62 6.29
CA GLY A 31 13.21 1.75 5.38
C GLY A 31 12.31 1.47 4.18
N TYR A 32 12.36 0.25 3.63
CA TYR A 32 11.48 -0.19 2.55
C TYR A 32 10.01 -0.22 2.99
N GLY A 33 9.73 -0.69 4.21
CA GLY A 33 8.38 -0.64 4.79
C GLY A 33 7.82 0.78 4.85
N ILE A 34 8.56 1.72 5.46
CA ILE A 34 8.16 3.13 5.53
C ILE A 34 7.95 3.73 4.15
N PHE A 35 8.86 3.44 3.22
CA PHE A 35 8.75 3.91 1.84
C PHE A 35 7.45 3.41 1.21
N CYS A 36 7.14 2.12 1.36
CA CYS A 36 5.93 1.55 0.79
C CYS A 36 4.66 2.14 1.38
N GLU A 37 4.61 2.33 2.70
CA GLU A 37 3.46 2.93 3.38
C GLU A 37 3.22 4.38 2.94
N LYS A 38 4.29 5.13 2.68
CA LYS A 38 4.21 6.54 2.29
C LYS A 38 3.77 6.72 0.84
N TYR A 39 4.28 5.89 -0.07
CA TYR A 39 4.15 6.11 -1.52
C TYR A 39 3.14 5.19 -2.20
N TYR A 40 2.58 4.21 -1.50
CA TYR A 40 1.58 3.31 -2.08
C TYR A 40 0.36 3.11 -1.17
N VAL A 41 -0.77 2.89 -1.82
CA VAL A 41 -2.00 2.36 -1.23
C VAL A 41 -2.11 0.90 -1.65
N ALA A 42 -2.13 -0.01 -0.68
CA ALA A 42 -2.20 -1.44 -0.94
C ALA A 42 -3.64 -1.88 -1.17
N LEU A 43 -3.88 -2.51 -2.32
CA LEU A 43 -5.16 -3.08 -2.70
C LEU A 43 -5.09 -4.60 -2.58
N TYR A 44 -5.77 -5.15 -1.59
CA TYR A 44 -5.81 -6.60 -1.34
C TYR A 44 -6.86 -7.25 -2.25
N ASP A 45 -6.39 -8.12 -3.15
CA ASP A 45 -7.15 -8.85 -4.16
C ASP A 45 -6.84 -10.35 -4.04
N ALA A 46 -7.38 -10.96 -2.98
CA ALA A 46 -7.13 -12.33 -2.54
C ALA A 46 -5.65 -12.57 -2.18
N GLU A 47 -4.97 -13.41 -2.96
CA GLU A 47 -3.55 -13.72 -2.77
C GLU A 47 -2.62 -12.67 -3.41
N MET A 48 -3.17 -11.74 -4.18
CA MET A 48 -2.41 -10.68 -4.82
C MET A 48 -2.56 -9.35 -4.07
N VAL A 49 -1.45 -8.62 -3.95
CA VAL A 49 -1.46 -7.23 -3.50
C VAL A 49 -1.13 -6.35 -4.70
N ARG A 50 -2.06 -5.45 -5.02
CA ARG A 50 -1.88 -4.43 -6.05
C ARG A 50 -1.62 -3.09 -5.37
N TYR A 51 -1.12 -2.12 -6.11
CA TYR A 51 -0.74 -0.83 -5.55
C TYR A 51 -1.26 0.31 -6.40
N ILE A 52 -1.82 1.32 -5.74
CA ILE A 52 -2.02 2.65 -6.31
C ILE A 52 -0.89 3.53 -5.78
N ASP A 53 -0.22 4.22 -6.69
CA ASP A 53 0.85 5.16 -6.36
C ASP A 53 0.25 6.44 -5.77
N VAL A 54 0.79 6.89 -4.64
CA VAL A 54 0.40 8.17 -4.02
C VAL A 54 1.09 9.30 -4.79
N PRO A 55 0.35 10.32 -5.25
CA PRO A 55 0.95 11.46 -5.94
C PRO A 55 2.04 12.15 -5.09
N PRO A 56 3.11 12.68 -5.70
CA PRO A 56 4.23 13.29 -4.96
C PRO A 56 3.84 14.55 -4.16
N TYR A 57 2.73 15.18 -4.54
CA TYR A 57 2.10 16.32 -3.86
C TYR A 57 0.90 15.92 -3.00
N ALA A 58 0.71 14.63 -2.76
CA ALA A 58 -0.29 14.12 -1.83
C ALA A 58 0.40 13.55 -0.59
N ARG A 59 -0.30 13.65 0.55
CA ARG A 59 0.12 13.06 1.81
C ARG A 59 -0.94 12.12 2.31
N ARG A 60 -0.52 10.93 2.71
CA ARG A 60 -1.40 9.96 3.35
C ARG A 60 -1.79 10.45 4.76
N LEU A 61 -3.08 10.55 5.03
CA LEU A 61 -3.61 10.91 6.36
C LEU A 61 -3.90 9.67 7.19
N ASP A 62 -4.41 8.61 6.55
CA ASP A 62 -4.69 7.35 7.23
C ASP A 62 -3.44 6.45 7.35
N PRO A 63 -3.30 5.70 8.46
CA PRO A 63 -2.27 4.67 8.58
C PRO A 63 -2.38 3.62 7.47
N ALA A 64 -1.24 3.01 7.08
CA ALA A 64 -1.16 1.91 6.12
C ALA A 64 -2.12 0.75 6.41
N VAL A 65 -2.36 0.51 7.70
CA VAL A 65 -3.18 -0.63 8.15
C VAL A 65 -4.66 -0.47 7.76
N ASN A 66 -5.14 0.76 7.53
CA ASN A 66 -6.51 1.01 7.05
C ASN A 66 -6.75 0.51 5.61
N ASP A 67 -5.69 0.19 4.86
CA ASP A 67 -5.81 -0.46 3.55
C ASP A 67 -6.51 -1.83 3.67
N LEU A 68 -6.35 -2.52 4.81
CA LEU A 68 -7.04 -3.78 5.09
C LEU A 68 -8.56 -3.58 5.25
N LYS A 69 -9.00 -2.38 5.60
CA LYS A 69 -10.43 -2.00 5.68
C LYS A 69 -10.99 -1.57 4.34
N GLY A 70 -10.14 -1.35 3.34
CA GLY A 70 -10.60 -0.83 2.06
C GLY A 70 -10.74 0.67 2.02
N GLN A 71 -9.99 1.41 2.83
CA GLN A 71 -10.07 2.87 2.85
C GLN A 71 -8.71 3.53 2.99
N CYS A 72 -8.55 4.66 2.31
CA CYS A 72 -7.37 5.50 2.43
C CYS A 72 -7.76 6.97 2.21
N LEU A 73 -7.45 7.82 3.19
CA LEU A 73 -7.57 9.26 3.06
C LEU A 73 -6.23 9.88 2.68
N LEU A 74 -6.27 10.69 1.62
CA LEU A 74 -5.14 11.50 1.14
C LEU A 74 -5.45 12.98 1.29
N GLU A 75 -4.48 13.75 1.76
CA GLU A 75 -4.44 15.20 1.65
C GLU A 75 -3.70 15.58 0.36
N ILE A 76 -4.21 16.56 -0.36
CA ILE A 76 -3.73 16.95 -1.68
C ILE A 76 -3.27 18.40 -1.62
N GLY A 77 -2.01 18.63 -2.02
CA GLY A 77 -1.39 19.96 -2.06
C GLY A 77 -1.49 20.70 -3.40
N THR A 78 -2.28 20.20 -4.36
CA THR A 78 -2.41 20.79 -5.71
C THR A 78 -3.85 20.69 -6.25
N SER A 79 -4.08 21.12 -7.49
CA SER A 79 -5.39 21.03 -8.15
C SER A 79 -5.80 19.58 -8.44
N GLN A 80 -7.12 19.34 -8.47
CA GLN A 80 -7.70 18.03 -8.79
C GLN A 80 -7.25 17.54 -10.17
N ASP A 81 -7.15 18.43 -11.16
CA ASP A 81 -6.72 18.07 -12.52
C ASP A 81 -5.31 17.47 -12.57
N GLN A 82 -4.37 18.02 -11.79
CA GLN A 82 -3.01 17.48 -11.72
C GLN A 82 -3.03 16.09 -11.08
N VAL A 83 -3.80 15.92 -10.00
CA VAL A 83 -3.98 14.64 -9.32
C VAL A 83 -4.58 13.60 -10.27
N ASN A 84 -5.64 13.96 -10.99
CA ASN A 84 -6.30 13.10 -11.98
C ASN A 84 -5.36 12.74 -13.12
N THR A 85 -4.55 13.68 -13.59
CA THR A 85 -3.53 13.43 -14.63
C THR A 85 -2.49 12.42 -14.16
N PHE A 86 -1.99 12.59 -12.93
CA PHE A 86 -1.04 11.64 -12.33
C PHE A 86 -1.66 10.25 -12.18
N PHE A 87 -2.87 10.17 -11.63
CA PHE A 87 -3.56 8.89 -11.46
C PHE A 87 -3.87 8.22 -12.78
N GLY A 88 -4.27 8.96 -13.81
CA GLY A 88 -4.45 8.43 -15.16
C GLY A 88 -3.15 7.84 -15.73
N ALA A 89 -2.03 8.54 -15.57
CA ALA A 89 -0.71 8.05 -16.01
C ALA A 89 -0.27 6.78 -15.25
N MET A 90 -0.44 6.76 -13.93
CA MET A 90 -0.04 5.62 -13.09
C MET A 90 -0.98 4.43 -13.26
N ALA A 91 -2.28 4.64 -13.38
CA ALA A 91 -3.25 3.60 -13.71
C ALA A 91 -2.89 2.93 -15.04
N LYS A 92 -2.60 3.71 -16.08
CA LYS A 92 -2.16 3.20 -17.39
C LYS A 92 -0.90 2.36 -17.27
N ARG A 93 0.09 2.81 -16.49
CA ARG A 93 1.34 2.07 -16.25
C ARG A 93 1.11 0.74 -15.50
N ARG A 94 0.14 0.70 -14.59
CA ARG A 94 -0.22 -0.48 -13.78
C ARG A 94 -1.20 -1.43 -14.49
N GLY A 95 -1.75 -1.03 -15.65
CA GLY A 95 -2.75 -1.79 -16.39
C GLY A 95 -4.18 -1.65 -15.84
N PHE A 96 -4.46 -0.59 -15.08
CA PHE A 96 -5.80 -0.27 -14.57
C PHE A 96 -6.53 0.69 -15.50
N ILE A 97 -7.86 0.70 -15.44
CA ILE A 97 -8.68 1.69 -16.14
C ILE A 97 -9.01 2.81 -15.16
N PHE A 98 -8.60 4.04 -15.48
CA PHE A 98 -8.93 5.23 -14.70
C PHE A 98 -10.08 5.99 -15.37
N ARG A 99 -11.07 6.40 -14.57
CA ARG A 99 -12.17 7.25 -14.98
C ARG A 99 -12.27 8.41 -14.00
N ALA A 100 -12.18 9.63 -14.50
CA ALA A 100 -12.49 10.83 -13.72
C ALA A 100 -13.87 11.34 -14.14
N LYS A 101 -14.69 11.71 -13.15
CA LYS A 101 -15.93 12.44 -13.35
C LYS A 101 -15.74 13.84 -12.75
N ASP A 102 -15.14 14.71 -13.54
CA ASP A 102 -14.70 16.03 -13.07
C ASP A 102 -15.88 16.88 -12.53
N ALA A 103 -17.08 16.72 -13.09
CA ALA A 103 -18.28 17.42 -12.63
C ALA A 103 -18.74 17.02 -11.22
N GLU A 104 -18.46 15.78 -10.79
CA GLU A 104 -18.91 15.21 -9.52
C GLU A 104 -17.78 15.19 -8.46
N GLY A 105 -16.55 15.53 -8.85
CA GLY A 105 -15.38 15.38 -7.97
C GLY A 105 -15.15 13.91 -7.58
N GLU A 106 -15.44 12.99 -8.49
CA GLU A 106 -15.28 11.55 -8.29
C GLU A 106 -14.22 10.97 -9.23
N ILE A 107 -13.48 9.98 -8.75
CA ILE A 107 -12.58 9.17 -9.56
C ILE A 107 -12.84 7.69 -9.33
N GLU A 108 -12.54 6.87 -10.32
CA GLU A 108 -12.69 5.43 -10.25
C GLU A 108 -11.47 4.75 -10.90
N PHE A 109 -10.95 3.73 -10.22
CA PHE A 109 -9.98 2.80 -10.75
C PHE A 109 -10.63 1.43 -10.87
N GLU A 110 -10.73 0.93 -12.09
CA GLU A 110 -11.07 -0.46 -12.35
C GLU A 110 -9.77 -1.26 -12.49
N VAL A 111 -9.49 -2.03 -11.44
CA VAL A 111 -8.26 -2.80 -11.28
C VAL A 111 -8.42 -4.18 -11.91
N THR A 112 -9.59 -4.77 -11.72
CA THR A 112 -10.13 -5.94 -12.44
C THR A 112 -11.64 -5.72 -12.63
N PRO A 113 -12.33 -6.48 -13.50
CA PRO A 113 -13.76 -6.28 -13.78
C PRO A 113 -14.70 -6.32 -12.56
N HIS A 114 -14.24 -6.85 -11.42
CA HIS A 114 -15.00 -6.95 -10.18
C HIS A 114 -14.37 -6.20 -9.01
N TYR A 115 -13.28 -5.48 -9.25
CA TYR A 115 -12.51 -4.76 -8.24
C TYR A 115 -12.38 -3.28 -8.61
N LEU A 116 -13.24 -2.48 -8.00
CA LEU A 116 -13.32 -1.04 -8.19
C LEU A 116 -12.81 -0.30 -6.95
N VAL A 117 -11.97 0.70 -7.18
CA VAL A 117 -11.58 1.68 -6.17
C VAL A 117 -12.24 3.00 -6.54
N LYS A 118 -13.06 3.53 -5.63
CA LYS A 118 -13.75 4.81 -5.80
C LYS A 118 -13.07 5.88 -4.96
N GLY A 119 -12.83 7.02 -5.56
CA GLY A 119 -12.30 8.21 -4.90
C GLY A 119 -13.33 9.33 -4.92
N THR A 120 -13.46 10.04 -3.80
CA THR A 120 -14.30 11.25 -3.72
C THR A 120 -13.48 12.40 -3.16
N TYR A 121 -13.49 13.53 -3.87
CA TYR A 121 -12.86 14.75 -3.42
C TYR A 121 -13.75 15.50 -2.43
N LYS A 122 -13.14 16.01 -1.35
CA LYS A 122 -13.78 16.91 -0.38
C LYS A 122 -12.80 18.00 0.00
N GLY A 123 -12.87 19.14 -0.68
CA GLY A 123 -11.87 20.20 -0.57
C GLY A 123 -10.49 19.69 -1.01
N ASN A 124 -9.50 19.78 -0.12
CA ASN A 124 -8.14 19.29 -0.37
C ASN A 124 -7.94 17.83 0.04
N GLN A 125 -9.00 17.09 0.33
CA GLN A 125 -8.92 15.67 0.69
C GLN A 125 -9.49 14.80 -0.42
N LEU A 126 -8.87 13.64 -0.62
CA LEU A 126 -9.36 12.57 -1.48
C LEU A 126 -9.53 11.32 -0.62
N ALA A 127 -10.77 10.87 -0.49
CA ALA A 127 -11.10 9.63 0.18
C ALA A 127 -11.20 8.52 -0.85
N LEU A 128 -10.29 7.55 -0.81
CA LEU A 128 -10.32 6.33 -1.59
C LEU A 128 -11.01 5.23 -0.79
N ARG A 129 -11.94 4.50 -1.43
CA ARG A 129 -12.68 3.38 -0.86
C ARG A 129 -12.79 2.23 -1.84
N TRP A 130 -12.63 1.01 -1.35
CA TRP A 130 -12.74 -0.22 -2.13
C TRP A 130 -13.18 -1.37 -1.22
N ASN A 131 -13.53 -2.50 -1.84
CA ASN A 131 -13.87 -3.73 -1.12
C ASN A 131 -12.67 -4.69 -1.17
N PRO A 132 -11.83 -4.77 -0.13
CA PRO A 132 -10.67 -5.64 -0.15
C PRO A 132 -11.10 -7.11 -0.10
N VAL A 133 -10.40 -7.94 -0.87
CA VAL A 133 -10.54 -9.39 -0.83
C VAL A 133 -9.35 -9.92 -0.04
N LEU A 134 -9.56 -10.30 1.22
CA LEU A 134 -8.48 -10.71 2.12
C LEU A 134 -8.28 -12.23 2.06
N SER A 135 -7.03 -12.67 1.86
CA SER A 135 -6.59 -14.05 2.09
C SER A 135 -6.70 -14.43 3.57
N GLU A 136 -6.63 -15.71 3.89
CA GLU A 136 -6.78 -16.19 5.27
C GLU A 136 -5.74 -15.58 6.23
N ALA A 137 -4.49 -15.46 5.79
CA ALA A 137 -3.44 -14.80 6.57
C ALA A 137 -3.74 -13.32 6.83
N LEU A 138 -4.29 -12.61 5.83
CA LEU A 138 -4.68 -11.22 5.97
C LEU A 138 -5.93 -11.03 6.83
N ARG A 139 -6.87 -11.98 6.83
CA ARG A 139 -8.02 -11.99 7.73
C ARG A 139 -7.59 -12.13 9.19
N GLN A 140 -6.69 -13.08 9.48
CA GLN A 140 -6.13 -13.22 10.82
C GLN A 140 -5.38 -11.94 11.25
N LYS A 141 -4.66 -11.30 10.33
CA LYS A 141 -4.04 -10.00 10.59
C LYS A 141 -5.08 -8.92 10.86
N TYR A 142 -6.15 -8.86 10.06
CA TYR A 142 -7.25 -7.92 10.25
C TYR A 142 -7.85 -8.04 11.65
N GLU A 143 -8.23 -9.25 12.06
CA GLU A 143 -8.84 -9.50 13.37
C GLU A 143 -7.92 -9.12 14.54
N LYS A 144 -6.60 -9.30 14.38
CA LYS A 144 -5.61 -8.89 15.38
C LYS A 144 -5.48 -7.38 15.51
N VAL A 145 -5.56 -6.65 14.39
CA VAL A 145 -5.40 -5.19 14.38
C VAL A 145 -6.72 -4.48 14.71
N PHE A 146 -7.85 -5.02 14.25
CA PHE A 146 -9.18 -4.44 14.40
C PHE A 146 -10.12 -5.42 15.13
N PRO A 147 -9.86 -5.70 16.41
CA PRO A 147 -10.64 -6.67 17.17
C PRO A 147 -12.10 -6.21 17.31
N GLY A 148 -13.03 -7.08 16.93
CA GLY A 148 -14.47 -6.81 17.00
C GLY A 148 -15.06 -6.03 15.83
N GLU A 149 -14.25 -5.59 14.87
CA GLU A 149 -14.77 -5.03 13.62
C GLU A 149 -15.14 -6.15 12.64
N PRO A 150 -16.29 -6.05 11.94
CA PRO A 150 -16.64 -7.04 10.93
C PRO A 150 -15.60 -7.03 9.80
N LEU A 151 -15.35 -8.20 9.22
CA LEU A 151 -14.52 -8.30 8.03
C LEU A 151 -15.16 -7.48 6.89
N PRO A 152 -14.36 -6.77 6.09
CA PRO A 152 -14.86 -6.12 4.89
C PRO A 152 -15.43 -7.18 3.95
N VAL A 153 -16.73 -7.11 3.70
CA VAL A 153 -17.41 -8.07 2.82
C VAL A 153 -17.17 -7.63 1.38
N ALA A 154 -16.44 -8.44 0.62
CA ALA A 154 -16.37 -8.30 -0.83
C ALA A 154 -17.78 -8.45 -1.39
N THR A 155 -18.44 -7.33 -1.67
CA THR A 155 -19.75 -7.38 -2.32
C THR A 155 -19.50 -7.84 -3.76
N PRO A 156 -20.07 -8.96 -4.23
CA PRO A 156 -19.94 -9.33 -5.63
C PRO A 156 -20.58 -8.22 -6.45
N THR A 157 -19.74 -7.45 -7.15
CA THR A 157 -20.22 -6.45 -8.11
C THR A 157 -20.92 -7.24 -9.20
N LYS A 158 -22.27 -7.26 -9.18
CA LYS A 158 -23.09 -7.90 -10.22
C LYS A 158 -22.50 -7.50 -11.56
N ALA A 159 -22.05 -8.48 -12.33
CA ALA A 159 -21.53 -8.26 -13.66
C ALA A 159 -22.52 -7.39 -14.43
N LEU A 160 -22.12 -6.17 -14.79
CA LEU A 160 -22.82 -5.40 -15.80
C LEU A 160 -22.76 -6.26 -17.07
N LYS A 161 -23.91 -6.85 -17.44
CA LYS A 161 -24.09 -7.44 -18.75
C LYS A 161 -23.75 -6.35 -19.77
N ARG A 162 -22.66 -6.54 -20.50
CA ARG A 162 -22.37 -5.81 -21.73
C ARG A 162 -23.40 -6.19 -22.79
#